data_AF-A0A7C6XE73-F1
#
_entry.id   AF-A0A7C6XE73-F1
#
_cell.length_a   1.000
_cell.length_b   1.000
_cell.length_c   1.000
_cell.angle_alpha   90.00
_cell.angle_beta   90.00
_cell.angle_gamma   90.00
#
_symmetry.space_group_name_H-M   'P 1'
#
loop_
_entity.id
_entity.type
_entity.pdbx_description
1 polymer ?
#
loop_
_entity_poly.entity_id
_entity_poly.type
_entity_poly.pdbx_seq_one_letter_code
_entity_poly.pdbx_strand_id
1 'polypeptide(L)'
;MSRREQSRLVDALPDLVSAILGKVASLAGFALVVILVYFLYALFSGYVAAYPKLAHQAPAQAAKIVGNLQVASMILVAAAVFVVAYTLLYLWEFDKLAPILALIGVALHFGAPFGLAQALGPAMHGNAAATLLLGTLTRVGQVLLWAAAIHGIPTLLKQLHTGLTGFGVDSATRRAARKQPGIVHPLSPCWQLPYCRPFIRDRCPRYRERTTCWRKKRGCLCDDDIITAALMGGEKTAAGAKERQILEYLPGAGGGGRSTIGKRLKCKNCFIFLEHQRIKHRYVAPLSVPLVVGAFWFFQETIEQTYASFCQWAARGVQAVAFGQVNTGVLHETFTNPLVKWLFLACIGVYALTYVLRFWEYLFFKLKI
;
A
#
# COMPACT_ATOMS: atom_id res chain seq x y z
N MET A 1 39.02 -15.88 -25.84
CA MET A 1 38.07 -15.22 -24.91
C MET A 1 38.35 -15.73 -23.51
N SER A 2 38.67 -14.83 -22.57
CA SER A 2 39.10 -15.19 -21.20
C SER A 2 37.89 -15.56 -20.32
N ARG A 3 38.03 -16.52 -19.38
CA ARG A 3 36.98 -16.82 -18.36
C ARG A 3 36.49 -15.57 -17.61
N ARG A 4 37.32 -14.52 -17.50
CA ARG A 4 36.95 -13.22 -16.92
C ARG A 4 36.02 -12.39 -17.81
N GLU A 5 36.08 -12.55 -19.12
CA GLU A 5 35.16 -11.89 -20.06
C GLU A 5 33.81 -12.61 -20.10
N GLN A 6 33.81 -13.94 -20.04
CA GLN A 6 32.56 -14.73 -19.94
C GLN A 6 31.79 -14.43 -18.66
N SER A 7 32.45 -14.30 -17.51
CA SER A 7 31.78 -13.92 -16.25
C SER A 7 31.19 -12.51 -16.32
N ARG A 8 31.93 -11.52 -16.84
CA ARG A 8 31.41 -10.16 -17.02
C ARG A 8 30.19 -10.09 -17.95
N LEU A 9 30.14 -10.90 -19.00
CA LEU A 9 28.99 -10.97 -19.91
C LEU A 9 27.75 -11.59 -19.25
N VAL A 10 27.95 -12.64 -18.44
CA VAL A 10 26.86 -13.28 -17.69
C VAL A 10 26.30 -12.33 -16.63
N ASP A 11 27.16 -11.56 -15.97
CA ASP A 11 26.75 -10.59 -14.94
C ASP A 11 26.07 -9.34 -15.54
N ALA A 12 26.43 -8.94 -16.77
CA ALA A 12 25.84 -7.77 -17.44
C ALA A 12 24.50 -8.05 -18.16
N LEU A 13 24.19 -9.33 -18.43
CA LEU A 13 22.99 -9.72 -19.17
C LEU A 13 21.67 -9.33 -18.47
N PRO A 14 21.49 -9.53 -17.15
CA PRO A 14 20.27 -9.14 -16.43
C PRO A 14 20.04 -7.63 -16.43
N ASP A 15 21.11 -6.84 -16.29
CA ASP A 15 21.05 -5.38 -16.29
C ASP A 15 20.65 -4.84 -17.67
N LEU A 16 21.20 -5.42 -18.73
CA LEU A 16 20.81 -5.07 -20.10
C LEU A 16 19.34 -5.44 -20.37
N VAL A 17 18.92 -6.65 -19.99
CA VAL A 17 17.56 -7.15 -20.18
C VAL A 17 16.55 -6.29 -19.43
N SER A 18 16.82 -5.96 -18.16
CA SER A 18 15.94 -5.09 -17.35
C SER A 18 15.87 -3.66 -17.89
N ALA A 19 16.98 -3.11 -18.40
CA ALA A 19 17.00 -1.79 -19.03
C ALA A 19 16.17 -1.76 -20.33
N ILE A 20 16.27 -2.77 -21.18
CA ILE A 20 15.46 -2.89 -22.41
C ILE A 20 13.99 -3.04 -22.04
N LEU A 21 13.65 -3.96 -21.13
CA LEU A 21 12.28 -4.18 -20.65
C LEU A 21 11.68 -2.90 -20.04
N GLY A 22 12.46 -2.14 -19.28
CA GLY A 22 12.03 -0.86 -18.71
C GLY A 22 11.69 0.17 -19.80
N LYS A 23 12.51 0.29 -20.85
CA LYS A 23 12.22 1.17 -21.99
C LYS A 23 10.95 0.73 -22.73
N VAL A 24 10.79 -0.57 -23.00
CA VAL A 24 9.59 -1.10 -23.66
C VAL A 24 8.34 -0.87 -22.80
N ALA A 25 8.45 -1.05 -21.48
CA ALA A 25 7.35 -0.78 -20.56
C ALA A 25 6.98 0.70 -20.51
N SER A 26 7.96 1.61 -20.56
CA SER A 26 7.71 3.05 -20.63
C SER A 26 7.00 3.44 -21.94
N LEU A 27 7.38 2.83 -23.06
CA LEU A 27 6.74 3.04 -24.36
C LEU A 27 5.31 2.49 -24.36
N ALA A 28 5.09 1.32 -23.77
CA ALA A 28 3.75 0.73 -23.59
C ALA A 28 2.87 1.61 -22.69
N GLY A 29 3.41 2.14 -21.60
CA GLY A 29 2.72 3.10 -20.74
C GLY A 29 2.33 4.38 -21.47
N PHE A 30 3.23 4.93 -22.30
CA PHE A 30 2.94 6.09 -23.14
C PHE A 30 1.83 5.78 -24.17
N ALA A 31 1.92 4.64 -24.86
CA ALA A 31 0.90 4.20 -25.82
C ALA A 31 -0.48 4.05 -25.15
N LEU A 32 -0.52 3.50 -23.93
CA LEU A 32 -1.75 3.35 -23.15
C LEU A 32 -2.41 4.71 -22.87
N VAL A 33 -1.62 5.71 -22.46
CA VAL A 33 -2.13 7.08 -22.23
C VAL A 33 -2.66 7.70 -23.52
N VAL A 34 -1.87 7.65 -24.60
CA VAL A 34 -2.28 8.23 -25.90
C VAL A 34 -3.57 7.60 -26.41
N ILE A 35 -3.72 6.29 -26.30
CA ILE A 35 -4.92 5.59 -26.78
C ILE A 35 -6.13 5.87 -25.86
N LEU A 36 -5.92 6.01 -24.55
CA LEU A 36 -7.00 6.46 -23.66
C LEU A 36 -7.47 7.88 -24.03
N VAL A 37 -6.56 8.80 -24.33
CA VAL A 37 -6.92 10.14 -24.82
C VAL A 37 -7.69 10.03 -26.15
N TYR A 38 -7.26 9.16 -27.06
CA TYR A 38 -7.99 8.91 -28.31
C TYR A 38 -9.41 8.36 -28.07
N PHE A 39 -9.59 7.49 -27.08
CA PHE A 39 -10.91 6.95 -26.71
C PHE A 39 -11.81 8.03 -26.09
N LEU A 40 -11.26 8.86 -25.21
CA LEU A 40 -11.97 10.01 -24.65
C LEU A 40 -12.36 10.99 -25.76
N TYR A 41 -11.44 11.28 -26.68
CA TYR A 41 -11.72 12.12 -27.85
C TYR A 41 -12.85 11.53 -28.69
N ALA A 42 -12.80 10.24 -29.03
CA ALA A 42 -13.86 9.59 -29.81
C ALA A 42 -15.23 9.61 -29.10
N LEU A 43 -15.23 9.50 -27.77
CA LEU A 43 -16.44 9.59 -26.96
C LEU A 43 -17.01 11.01 -26.93
N PHE A 44 -16.18 12.02 -26.65
CA PHE A 44 -16.62 13.41 -26.47
C PHE A 44 -16.81 14.19 -27.76
N SER A 45 -16.19 13.78 -28.86
CA SER A 45 -16.39 14.41 -30.17
C SER A 45 -17.76 14.13 -30.78
N GLY A 46 -18.56 13.24 -30.16
CA GLY A 46 -19.88 12.85 -30.64
C GLY A 46 -19.87 11.82 -31.78
N TYR A 47 -18.70 11.39 -32.27
CA TYR A 47 -18.62 10.38 -33.34
C TYR A 47 -19.22 9.04 -32.93
N VAL A 48 -18.99 8.62 -31.68
CA VAL A 48 -19.56 7.38 -31.15
C VAL A 48 -21.08 7.48 -30.99
N ALA A 49 -21.60 8.64 -30.55
CA ALA A 49 -23.04 8.86 -30.40
C ALA A 49 -23.77 8.97 -31.75
N ALA A 50 -23.12 9.58 -32.75
CA ALA A 50 -23.67 9.73 -34.09
C ALA A 50 -23.59 8.43 -34.94
N TYR A 51 -22.85 7.42 -34.48
CA TYR A 51 -22.61 6.17 -35.20
C TYR A 51 -23.87 5.52 -35.79
N PRO A 52 -25.01 5.37 -35.09
CA PRO A 52 -26.19 4.74 -35.67
C PRO A 52 -26.70 5.47 -36.92
N LYS A 53 -26.66 6.80 -36.92
CA LYS A 53 -27.06 7.62 -38.08
C LYS A 53 -26.05 7.47 -39.22
N LEU A 54 -24.74 7.53 -38.91
CA LEU A 54 -23.68 7.34 -39.90
C LEU A 54 -23.68 5.94 -40.51
N ALA A 55 -24.02 4.90 -39.75
CA ALA A 55 -24.09 3.53 -40.24
C ALA A 55 -25.12 3.37 -41.36
N HIS A 56 -26.25 4.11 -41.29
CA HIS A 56 -27.27 4.12 -42.33
C HIS A 56 -26.95 5.07 -43.50
N GLN A 57 -26.38 6.24 -43.22
CA GLN A 57 -26.16 7.28 -44.25
C GLN A 57 -24.84 7.14 -45.02
N ALA A 58 -23.78 6.68 -44.35
CA ALA A 58 -22.42 6.62 -44.89
C ALA A 58 -21.67 5.38 -44.34
N PRO A 59 -22.05 4.16 -44.76
CA PRO A 59 -21.54 2.91 -44.18
C PRO A 59 -20.00 2.78 -44.29
N ALA A 60 -19.40 3.31 -45.35
CA ALA A 60 -17.94 3.32 -45.51
C ALA A 60 -17.22 4.14 -44.43
N GLN A 61 -17.79 5.28 -44.02
CA GLN A 61 -17.22 6.11 -42.95
C GLN A 61 -17.41 5.44 -41.59
N ALA A 62 -18.58 4.84 -41.34
CA ALA A 62 -18.86 4.09 -40.13
C ALA A 62 -17.90 2.89 -39.95
N ALA A 63 -17.65 2.14 -41.02
CA ALA A 63 -16.70 1.03 -41.03
C ALA A 63 -15.26 1.48 -40.72
N LYS A 64 -14.83 2.64 -41.26
CA LYS A 64 -13.50 3.20 -40.96
C LYS A 64 -13.36 3.59 -39.48
N ILE A 65 -14.39 4.18 -38.88
CA ILE A 65 -14.39 4.54 -37.45
C ILE A 65 -14.24 3.29 -36.59
N VAL A 66 -15.04 2.26 -36.84
CA VAL A 66 -14.98 0.98 -36.09
C VAL A 66 -13.64 0.29 -36.29
N GLY A 67 -13.10 0.27 -37.51
CA GLY A 67 -11.78 -0.31 -37.80
C GLY A 67 -10.66 0.39 -37.01
N ASN A 68 -10.65 1.72 -36.97
CA ASN A 68 -9.66 2.48 -36.20
C ASN A 68 -9.80 2.21 -34.69
N LEU A 69 -11.02 2.17 -34.17
CA LEU A 69 -11.31 1.82 -32.77
C LEU A 69 -10.86 0.39 -32.44
N GLN A 70 -11.04 -0.56 -33.35
CA GLN A 70 -10.62 -1.94 -33.18
C GLN A 70 -9.10 -2.06 -33.09
N VAL A 71 -8.35 -1.42 -33.99
CA VAL A 71 -6.88 -1.41 -33.92
C VAL A 71 -6.40 -0.76 -32.62
N ALA A 72 -6.97 0.40 -32.27
CA ALA A 72 -6.64 1.09 -31.02
C ALA A 72 -6.96 0.21 -29.79
N SER A 73 -8.06 -0.54 -29.81
CA SER A 73 -8.40 -1.47 -28.72
C SER A 73 -7.38 -2.59 -28.53
N MET A 74 -6.91 -3.17 -29.63
CA MET A 74 -5.90 -4.23 -29.59
C MET A 74 -4.59 -3.71 -29.00
N ILE A 75 -4.16 -2.52 -29.44
CA ILE A 75 -2.94 -1.89 -28.92
C ILE A 75 -3.10 -1.55 -27.44
N LEU A 76 -4.25 -1.03 -27.01
CA LEU A 76 -4.51 -0.67 -25.62
C LEU A 76 -4.45 -1.91 -24.70
N VAL A 77 -5.09 -3.00 -25.08
CA VAL A 77 -5.08 -4.25 -24.31
C VAL A 77 -3.67 -4.84 -24.27
N ALA A 78 -2.96 -4.88 -25.40
CA ALA A 78 -1.58 -5.36 -25.45
C ALA A 78 -0.64 -4.53 -24.57
N ALA A 79 -0.77 -3.20 -24.62
CA ALA A 79 -0.01 -2.28 -23.77
C ALA A 79 -0.32 -2.50 -22.28
N ALA A 80 -1.59 -2.66 -21.91
CA ALA A 80 -2.00 -2.92 -20.53
C ALA A 80 -1.44 -4.25 -20.01
N VAL A 81 -1.52 -5.32 -20.80
CA VAL A 81 -0.94 -6.63 -20.46
C VAL A 81 0.57 -6.53 -20.28
N PHE A 82 1.28 -5.81 -21.17
CA PHE A 82 2.72 -5.65 -21.07
C PHE A 82 3.14 -4.85 -19.82
N VAL A 83 2.45 -3.75 -19.53
CA VAL A 83 2.70 -2.94 -18.31
C VAL A 83 2.43 -3.77 -17.05
N VAL A 84 1.35 -4.58 -17.05
CA VAL A 84 1.05 -5.50 -15.95
C VAL A 84 2.12 -6.58 -15.80
N ALA A 85 2.56 -7.21 -16.89
CA ALA A 85 3.60 -8.23 -16.84
C ALA A 85 4.92 -7.64 -16.31
N TYR A 86 5.31 -6.45 -16.79
CA TYR A 86 6.50 -5.75 -16.30
C TYR A 86 6.40 -5.39 -14.81
N THR A 87 5.26 -4.83 -14.38
CA THR A 87 5.05 -4.48 -12.97
C THR A 87 5.08 -5.71 -12.07
N LEU A 88 4.49 -6.84 -12.48
CA LEU A 88 4.54 -8.10 -11.74
C LEU A 88 5.96 -8.69 -11.70
N LEU A 89 6.74 -8.62 -12.78
CA LEU A 89 8.07 -9.23 -12.79
C LEU A 89 9.14 -8.38 -12.09
N TYR A 90 9.09 -7.05 -12.22
CA TYR A 90 10.20 -6.17 -11.83
C TYR A 90 9.86 -5.20 -10.70
N LEU A 91 8.58 -4.87 -10.51
CA LEU A 91 8.16 -3.87 -9.51
C LEU A 91 7.48 -4.53 -8.31
N TRP A 92 7.77 -5.81 -8.05
CA TRP A 92 7.16 -6.55 -6.95
C TRP A 92 7.43 -5.92 -5.57
N GLU A 93 8.54 -5.18 -5.42
CA GLU A 93 8.91 -4.53 -4.15
C GLU A 93 8.08 -3.29 -3.81
N PHE A 94 7.35 -2.72 -4.77
CA PHE A 94 6.55 -1.54 -4.55
C PHE A 94 5.17 -1.90 -4.02
N ASP A 95 5.06 -2.06 -2.70
CA ASP A 95 3.81 -2.36 -1.98
C ASP A 95 2.63 -1.41 -2.31
N LYS A 96 2.93 -0.21 -2.82
CA LYS A 96 1.94 0.82 -3.16
C LYS A 96 1.29 0.63 -4.55
N LEU A 97 1.85 -0.22 -5.42
CA LEU A 97 1.33 -0.38 -6.79
C LEU A 97 0.01 -1.15 -6.82
N ALA A 98 -0.11 -2.24 -6.03
CA ALA A 98 -1.33 -3.05 -5.98
C ALA A 98 -2.62 -2.24 -5.73
N PRO A 99 -2.73 -1.37 -4.72
CA PRO A 99 -3.96 -0.59 -4.50
C PRO A 99 -4.24 0.42 -5.61
N ILE A 100 -3.22 0.99 -6.24
CA ILE A 100 -3.38 1.92 -7.37
C ILE A 100 -3.95 1.17 -8.59
N LEU A 101 -3.37 0.01 -8.92
CA LEU A 101 -3.85 -0.86 -10.00
C LEU A 101 -5.28 -1.34 -9.72
N ALA A 102 -5.60 -1.67 -8.47
CA ALA A 102 -6.94 -2.07 -8.07
C ALA A 102 -7.95 -0.93 -8.30
N LEU A 103 -7.62 0.29 -7.87
CA LEU A 103 -8.49 1.45 -8.01
C LEU A 103 -8.78 1.77 -9.47
N ILE A 104 -7.74 1.81 -10.32
CA ILE A 104 -7.89 2.04 -11.76
C ILE A 104 -8.68 0.88 -12.41
N GLY A 105 -8.37 -0.36 -12.02
CA GLY A 105 -9.07 -1.55 -12.50
C GLY A 105 -10.56 -1.53 -12.18
N VAL A 106 -10.94 -1.19 -10.94
CA VAL A 106 -12.35 -1.02 -10.52
C VAL A 106 -13.01 0.10 -11.33
N ALA A 107 -12.35 1.25 -11.45
CA ALA A 107 -12.89 2.40 -12.20
C ALA A 107 -13.15 2.06 -13.67
N LEU A 108 -12.24 1.32 -14.31
CA LEU A 108 -12.41 0.92 -15.71
C LEU A 108 -13.39 -0.25 -15.89
N HIS A 109 -13.38 -1.24 -15.01
CA HIS A 109 -14.23 -2.43 -15.15
C HIS A 109 -15.69 -2.15 -14.79
N PHE A 110 -15.94 -1.43 -13.70
CA PHE A 110 -17.30 -1.12 -13.23
C PHE A 110 -17.74 0.29 -13.61
N GLY A 111 -16.82 1.26 -13.58
CA GLY A 111 -17.13 2.65 -13.91
C GLY A 111 -17.33 2.90 -15.40
N ALA A 112 -16.61 2.21 -16.31
CA ALA A 112 -16.78 2.42 -17.74
C ALA A 112 -18.15 1.98 -18.28
N PRO A 113 -18.70 0.79 -17.96
CA PRO A 113 -20.07 0.42 -18.34
C PRO A 113 -21.10 1.46 -17.91
N PHE A 114 -20.96 1.92 -16.68
CA PHE A 114 -21.86 2.90 -16.10
C PHE A 114 -21.72 4.26 -16.79
N GLY A 115 -20.49 4.77 -16.95
CA GLY A 115 -20.24 6.05 -17.61
C GLY A 115 -20.67 6.08 -19.08
N LEU A 116 -20.46 4.98 -19.81
CA LEU A 116 -20.89 4.85 -21.21
C LEU A 116 -22.41 4.75 -21.33
N ALA A 117 -23.06 3.99 -20.47
CA ALA A 117 -24.52 3.91 -20.43
C ALA A 117 -25.14 5.30 -20.19
N GLN A 118 -24.54 6.12 -19.33
CA GLN A 118 -25.01 7.48 -19.08
C GLN A 118 -24.70 8.44 -20.23
N ALA A 119 -23.52 8.34 -20.85
CA ALA A 119 -23.12 9.23 -21.94
C ALA A 119 -23.90 8.97 -23.24
N LEU A 120 -24.24 7.71 -23.53
CA LEU A 120 -24.86 7.29 -24.79
C LEU A 120 -26.36 6.97 -24.64
N GLY A 121 -26.81 6.63 -23.44
CA GLY A 121 -28.21 6.29 -23.18
C GLY A 121 -28.73 5.18 -24.10
N PRO A 122 -29.92 5.36 -24.73
CA PRO A 122 -30.49 4.38 -25.66
C PRO A 122 -29.58 4.09 -26.87
N ALA A 123 -28.75 5.05 -27.29
CA ALA A 123 -27.86 4.92 -28.44
C ALA A 123 -26.70 3.92 -28.22
N MET A 124 -26.60 3.34 -27.02
CA MET A 124 -25.69 2.24 -26.72
C MET A 124 -26.14 0.91 -27.35
N HIS A 125 -27.45 0.67 -27.43
CA HIS A 125 -28.00 -0.59 -27.96
C HIS A 125 -27.85 -0.62 -29.48
N GLY A 126 -27.19 -1.67 -29.99
CA GLY A 126 -26.92 -1.84 -31.43
C GLY A 126 -25.75 -1.00 -31.98
N ASN A 127 -25.02 -0.26 -31.14
CA ASN A 127 -23.89 0.55 -31.56
C ASN A 127 -22.56 -0.21 -31.44
N ALA A 128 -22.02 -0.65 -32.58
CA ALA A 128 -20.78 -1.42 -32.64
C ALA A 128 -19.56 -0.65 -32.08
N ALA A 129 -19.51 0.67 -32.23
CA ALA A 129 -18.42 1.48 -31.68
C ALA A 129 -18.50 1.53 -30.15
N ALA A 130 -19.70 1.68 -29.59
CA ALA A 130 -19.93 1.71 -28.15
C ALA A 130 -19.63 0.36 -27.48
N THR A 131 -20.06 -0.74 -28.10
CA THR A 131 -19.78 -2.10 -27.58
C THR A 131 -18.29 -2.43 -27.60
N LEU A 132 -17.58 -2.00 -28.65
CA LEU A 132 -16.13 -2.20 -28.74
C LEU A 132 -15.38 -1.35 -27.70
N LEU A 133 -15.74 -0.09 -27.52
CA LEU A 133 -15.15 0.77 -26.50
C LEU A 133 -15.37 0.21 -25.09
N LEU A 134 -16.62 -0.18 -24.78
CA LEU A 134 -16.99 -0.80 -23.51
C LEU A 134 -16.20 -2.10 -23.28
N GLY A 135 -16.20 -3.01 -24.25
CA GLY A 135 -15.50 -4.28 -24.16
C GLY A 135 -14.00 -4.11 -23.94
N THR A 136 -13.42 -3.07 -24.53
CA THR A 136 -12.00 -2.76 -24.35
C THR A 136 -11.70 -2.25 -22.94
N LEU A 137 -12.45 -1.26 -22.46
CA LEU A 137 -12.24 -0.67 -21.13
C LEU A 137 -12.46 -1.69 -20.02
N THR A 138 -13.49 -2.54 -20.16
CA THR A 138 -13.77 -3.61 -19.20
C THR A 138 -12.68 -4.69 -19.18
N ARG A 139 -12.12 -5.08 -20.34
CA ARG A 139 -10.98 -6.01 -20.43
C ARG A 139 -9.71 -5.43 -19.80
N VAL A 140 -9.39 -4.16 -20.10
CA VAL A 140 -8.25 -3.48 -19.47
C VAL A 140 -8.44 -3.43 -17.95
N GLY A 141 -9.62 -3.04 -17.49
CA GLY A 141 -9.96 -3.03 -16.07
C GLY A 141 -9.80 -4.41 -15.43
N GLN A 142 -10.24 -5.47 -16.09
CA GLN A 142 -10.10 -6.85 -15.63
C GLN A 142 -8.62 -7.28 -15.52
N VAL A 143 -7.78 -6.95 -16.50
CA VAL A 143 -6.34 -7.25 -16.48
C VAL A 143 -5.65 -6.55 -15.30
N LEU A 144 -6.00 -5.28 -15.03
CA LEU A 144 -5.48 -4.53 -13.88
C LEU A 144 -5.94 -5.11 -12.53
N LEU A 145 -7.21 -5.55 -12.44
CA LEU A 145 -7.74 -6.19 -11.23
C LEU A 145 -7.03 -7.52 -10.93
N TRP A 146 -6.77 -8.34 -11.94
CA TRP A 146 -5.99 -9.57 -11.76
C TRP A 146 -4.57 -9.28 -11.30
N ALA A 147 -3.90 -8.27 -11.88
CA ALA A 147 -2.57 -7.84 -11.44
C ALA A 147 -2.60 -7.41 -9.97
N ALA A 148 -3.59 -6.60 -9.59
CA ALA A 148 -3.76 -6.13 -8.23
C ALA A 148 -4.08 -7.27 -7.26
N ALA A 149 -4.85 -8.28 -7.66
CA ALA A 149 -5.13 -9.46 -6.83
C ALA A 149 -3.87 -10.31 -6.63
N ILE A 150 -3.12 -10.59 -7.71
CA ILE A 150 -1.89 -11.40 -7.67
C ILE A 150 -0.82 -10.74 -6.78
N HIS A 151 -0.68 -9.42 -6.83
CA HIS A 151 0.31 -8.69 -6.02
C HIS A 151 -0.21 -8.33 -4.62
N GLY A 152 -1.47 -7.91 -4.55
CA GLY A 152 -2.11 -7.43 -3.33
C GLY A 152 -2.44 -8.54 -2.33
N ILE A 153 -2.92 -9.71 -2.78
CA ILE A 153 -3.28 -10.81 -1.86
C ILE A 153 -2.06 -11.31 -1.08
N PRO A 154 -0.90 -11.64 -1.68
CA PRO A 154 0.27 -12.05 -0.93
C PRO A 154 0.79 -10.97 0.01
N THR A 155 0.72 -9.70 -0.40
CA THR A 155 1.16 -8.56 0.41
C THR A 155 0.24 -8.35 1.60
N LEU A 156 -1.08 -8.45 1.39
CA LEU A 156 -2.10 -8.40 2.43
C LEU A 156 -1.99 -9.61 3.37
N LEU A 157 -1.81 -10.83 2.85
CA LEU A 157 -1.60 -12.04 3.65
C LEU A 157 -0.30 -11.95 4.45
N LYS A 158 0.79 -11.47 3.84
CA LYS A 158 2.03 -11.15 4.54
C LYS A 158 1.75 -10.14 5.62
N GLN A 159 1.10 -9.00 5.35
CA GLN A 159 0.76 -7.98 6.36
C GLN A 159 -0.23 -8.46 7.42
N LEU A 160 -1.12 -9.41 7.13
CA LEU A 160 -1.98 -10.02 8.14
C LEU A 160 -1.18 -10.98 9.03
N HIS A 161 -0.24 -11.73 8.43
CA HIS A 161 0.67 -12.62 9.16
C HIS A 161 1.81 -11.86 9.89
N THR A 162 2.27 -10.73 9.34
CA THR A 162 3.44 -9.95 9.75
C THR A 162 3.11 -8.59 10.35
N GLY A 163 1.91 -8.06 10.18
CA GLY A 163 1.39 -6.93 10.96
C GLY A 163 1.19 -7.29 12.42
N LEU A 164 1.11 -8.59 12.73
CA LEU A 164 1.29 -9.13 14.07
C LEU A 164 2.79 -9.20 14.48
N THR A 165 3.74 -9.08 13.54
CA THR A 165 5.16 -9.37 13.76
C THR A 165 6.26 -8.47 13.13
N GLY A 166 6.05 -7.24 12.62
CA GLY A 166 7.15 -6.57 11.90
C GLY A 166 7.13 -5.05 11.75
N PHE A 167 7.69 -4.35 12.74
CA PHE A 167 8.42 -3.10 12.54
C PHE A 167 9.77 -3.20 13.24
N GLY A 168 10.87 -2.99 12.50
CA GLY A 168 12.20 -2.64 13.04
C GLY A 168 12.98 -3.69 13.84
N VAL A 169 12.70 -4.99 13.66
CA VAL A 169 13.48 -6.05 14.32
C VAL A 169 14.17 -6.90 13.27
N ASP A 170 15.50 -6.72 13.15
CA ASP A 170 16.34 -7.48 12.22
C ASP A 170 16.14 -8.99 12.41
N SER A 171 16.29 -9.74 11.33
CA SER A 171 16.19 -11.19 11.30
C SER A 171 17.18 -11.86 12.28
N ALA A 172 18.36 -11.25 12.46
CA ALA A 172 19.35 -11.64 13.48
C ALA A 172 18.81 -11.48 14.91
N THR A 173 18.08 -10.40 15.18
CA THR A 173 17.50 -10.12 16.50
C THR A 173 16.28 -10.99 16.80
N ARG A 174 15.53 -11.42 15.77
CA ARG A 174 14.49 -12.46 15.91
C ARG A 174 15.08 -13.82 16.30
N ARG A 175 16.26 -14.18 15.79
CA ARG A 175 16.98 -15.39 16.23
C ARG A 175 17.43 -15.31 17.69
N ALA A 176 17.69 -14.10 18.19
CA ALA A 176 17.98 -13.85 19.60
C ALA A 176 16.73 -13.83 20.50
N ALA A 177 15.51 -13.76 19.95
CA ALA A 177 14.27 -13.81 20.72
C ALA A 177 13.98 -15.24 21.21
N ARG A 178 13.69 -15.42 22.51
CA ARG A 178 13.24 -16.73 23.02
C ARG A 178 11.74 -16.92 22.70
N LYS A 179 11.31 -18.14 22.37
CA LYS A 179 9.88 -18.50 22.44
C LYS A 179 9.41 -18.33 23.89
N GLN A 180 8.55 -17.35 24.12
CA GLN A 180 7.97 -17.04 25.43
C GLN A 180 6.73 -17.92 25.68
N PRO A 181 6.58 -18.52 26.86
CA PRO A 181 5.32 -19.10 27.30
C PRO A 181 4.42 -17.98 27.86
N GLY A 182 3.30 -17.68 27.19
CA GLY A 182 2.26 -16.79 27.70
C GLY A 182 1.87 -15.62 26.80
N ILE A 183 0.70 -15.03 27.06
CA ILE A 183 0.13 -13.90 26.33
C ILE A 183 0.78 -12.60 26.82
N VAL A 184 1.52 -11.92 25.94
CA VAL A 184 2.16 -10.63 26.23
C VAL A 184 1.21 -9.49 25.88
N HIS A 185 0.93 -8.62 26.85
CA HIS A 185 0.04 -7.47 26.72
C HIS A 185 0.78 -6.14 26.96
N PRO A 186 0.22 -4.96 26.62
CA PRO A 186 0.91 -3.67 26.70
C PRO A 186 1.33 -3.19 28.09
N LEU A 187 0.87 -3.86 29.15
CA LEU A 187 1.25 -3.60 30.55
C LEU A 187 2.15 -4.70 31.13
N SER A 188 2.44 -5.74 30.33
CA SER A 188 3.34 -6.82 30.75
C SER A 188 4.69 -6.22 31.13
N PRO A 189 5.35 -6.69 32.20
CA PRO A 189 6.65 -6.18 32.60
C PRO A 189 7.78 -6.66 31.69
N CYS A 190 8.92 -5.95 31.72
CA CYS A 190 10.01 -6.18 30.77
C CYS A 190 10.61 -7.60 30.84
N TRP A 191 10.47 -8.30 31.96
CA TRP A 191 10.94 -9.67 32.13
C TRP A 191 10.05 -10.73 31.46
N GLN A 192 8.83 -10.38 31.06
CA GLN A 192 7.96 -11.19 30.21
C GLN A 192 8.22 -10.95 28.71
N LEU A 193 9.16 -10.07 28.34
CA LEU A 193 9.56 -9.86 26.94
C LEU A 193 10.66 -10.85 26.53
N PRO A 194 10.71 -11.27 25.25
CA PRO A 194 11.59 -12.36 24.76
C PRO A 194 13.09 -12.08 24.90
N TYR A 195 13.46 -10.84 25.22
CA TYR A 195 14.84 -10.37 25.33
C TYR A 195 15.37 -10.37 26.77
N CYS A 196 14.49 -10.49 27.78
CA CYS A 196 14.93 -10.58 29.16
C CYS A 196 15.34 -12.02 29.53
N ARG A 197 16.65 -12.25 29.60
CA ARG A 197 17.25 -13.56 29.94
C ARG A 197 17.44 -13.74 31.46
N PRO A 198 17.40 -14.98 31.98
CA PRO A 198 17.59 -15.28 33.41
C PRO A 198 18.86 -14.64 34.01
N PHE A 199 20.02 -14.81 33.36
CA PHE A 199 21.29 -14.24 33.84
C PHE A 199 21.29 -12.70 33.93
N ILE A 200 20.49 -12.02 33.09
CA ILE A 200 20.28 -10.56 33.16
C ILE A 200 19.38 -10.22 34.35
N ARG A 201 18.35 -11.04 34.62
CA ARG A 201 17.38 -10.80 35.71
C ARG A 201 18.06 -10.81 37.07
N ASP A 202 19.00 -11.74 37.27
CA ASP A 202 19.69 -11.90 38.56
C ASP A 202 20.46 -10.63 38.95
N ARG A 203 20.97 -9.89 37.96
CA ARG A 203 21.74 -8.65 38.11
C ARG A 203 20.91 -7.37 37.87
N CYS A 204 19.67 -7.50 37.41
CA CYS A 204 18.85 -6.35 37.05
C CYS A 204 18.20 -5.71 38.29
N PRO A 205 18.51 -4.44 38.62
CA PRO A 205 17.90 -3.76 39.76
C PRO A 205 16.38 -3.60 39.59
N ARG A 206 15.91 -3.44 38.34
CA ARG A 206 14.49 -3.28 38.02
C ARG A 206 13.67 -4.55 38.29
N TYR A 207 14.28 -5.71 38.05
CA TYR A 207 13.64 -6.99 38.37
C TYR A 207 13.49 -7.18 39.88
N ARG A 208 14.54 -6.85 40.66
CA ARG A 208 14.52 -6.89 42.12
C ARG A 208 13.51 -5.93 42.73
N GLU A 209 13.45 -4.69 42.21
CA GLU A 209 12.49 -3.67 42.62
C GLU A 209 11.06 -3.92 42.10
N ARG A 210 10.84 -4.96 41.27
CA ARG A 210 9.57 -5.21 40.55
C ARG A 210 9.04 -3.98 39.79
N THR A 211 9.93 -3.13 39.28
CA THR A 211 9.56 -1.96 38.47
C THR A 211 9.92 -2.18 37.01
N THR A 212 9.12 -1.67 36.08
CA THR A 212 9.39 -1.84 34.64
C THR A 212 10.44 -0.87 34.14
N CYS A 213 11.30 -1.32 33.22
CA CYS A 213 12.42 -0.53 32.73
C CYS A 213 11.97 0.74 31.97
N TRP A 214 10.86 0.70 31.24
CA TRP A 214 10.32 1.87 30.52
C TRP A 214 9.75 2.94 31.46
N ARG A 215 9.14 2.55 32.59
CA ARG A 215 8.58 3.50 33.57
C ARG A 215 9.68 4.30 34.27
N LYS A 216 10.80 3.65 34.57
CA LYS A 216 11.98 4.27 35.19
C LYS A 216 12.99 4.81 34.18
N LYS A 217 12.76 4.59 32.87
CA LYS A 217 13.63 4.99 31.74
C LYS A 217 15.10 4.55 31.91
N ARG A 218 15.31 3.38 32.54
CA ARG A 218 16.60 2.73 32.78
C ARG A 218 16.41 1.22 32.78
N GLY A 219 17.30 0.48 32.13
CA GLY A 219 17.16 -0.97 31.97
C GLY A 219 18.41 -1.64 31.44
N CYS A 220 18.39 -2.97 31.42
CA CYS A 220 19.54 -3.83 31.13
C CYS A 220 20.18 -3.68 29.75
N LEU A 221 19.49 -3.05 28.79
CA LEU A 221 19.96 -2.82 27.42
C LEU A 221 20.20 -1.33 27.10
N CYS A 222 20.02 -0.44 28.07
CA CYS A 222 20.22 1.01 27.89
C CYS A 222 21.03 1.68 29.01
N ASP A 223 21.41 0.93 30.03
CA ASP A 223 22.31 1.40 31.09
C ASP A 223 23.64 0.67 30.98
N ASP A 224 24.69 1.44 30.67
CA ASP A 224 26.03 0.92 30.39
C ASP A 224 26.55 0.12 31.61
N ASP A 225 26.25 0.56 32.84
CA ASP A 225 26.68 -0.07 34.10
C ASP A 225 26.10 -1.49 34.26
N ILE A 226 24.88 -1.73 33.80
CA ILE A 226 24.22 -3.04 33.87
C ILE A 226 24.77 -3.96 32.77
N ILE A 227 25.05 -3.42 31.59
CA ILE A 227 25.62 -4.16 30.47
C ILE A 227 27.05 -4.59 30.80
N THR A 228 27.88 -3.70 31.34
CA THR A 228 29.25 -4.04 31.76
C THR A 228 29.25 -5.05 32.90
N ALA A 229 28.37 -4.91 33.89
CA ALA A 229 28.22 -5.91 34.95
C ALA A 229 27.72 -7.27 34.42
N ALA A 230 26.87 -7.28 33.39
CA ALA A 230 26.42 -8.50 32.73
C ALA A 230 27.54 -9.17 31.93
N LEU A 231 28.35 -8.39 31.20
CA LEU A 231 29.48 -8.86 30.39
C LEU A 231 30.64 -9.37 31.24
N MET A 232 31.05 -8.63 32.28
CA MET A 232 32.17 -8.99 33.16
C MET A 232 31.84 -10.18 34.06
N GLY A 233 30.57 -10.36 34.44
CA GLY A 233 30.16 -11.46 35.30
C GLY A 233 30.04 -12.82 34.62
N GLY A 234 30.24 -12.93 33.30
CA GLY A 234 30.16 -14.18 32.54
C GLY A 234 31.52 -14.81 32.21
N GLU A 235 32.63 -14.14 32.48
CA GLU A 235 33.93 -14.49 31.89
C GLU A 235 34.57 -15.79 32.46
N LYS A 236 34.09 -16.28 33.60
CA LYS A 236 34.73 -17.37 34.34
C LYS A 236 34.17 -18.78 34.06
N THR A 237 33.14 -18.93 33.20
CA THR A 237 32.52 -20.23 32.91
C THR A 237 32.19 -20.39 31.42
N ALA A 238 32.17 -21.64 30.92
CA ALA A 238 31.78 -21.94 29.53
C ALA A 238 30.34 -21.48 29.21
N ALA A 239 29.45 -21.46 30.21
CA ALA A 239 28.11 -20.90 30.09
C ALA A 239 28.15 -19.38 29.87
N GLY A 240 29.00 -18.66 30.58
CA GLY A 240 29.09 -17.21 30.45
C GLY A 240 29.81 -16.73 29.18
N ALA A 241 30.67 -17.55 28.56
CA ALA A 241 31.19 -17.30 27.21
C ALA A 241 30.06 -17.29 26.14
N LYS A 242 29.12 -18.23 26.24
CA LYS A 242 27.91 -18.27 25.39
C LYS A 242 26.98 -17.08 25.64
N GLU A 243 26.87 -16.64 26.90
CA GLU A 243 26.09 -15.44 27.26
C GLU A 243 26.69 -14.16 26.68
N ARG A 244 28.02 -14.01 26.70
CA ARG A 244 28.74 -12.90 26.08
C ARG A 244 28.49 -12.83 24.58
N GLN A 245 28.58 -13.96 23.89
CA GLN A 245 28.31 -14.05 22.46
C GLN A 245 26.87 -13.60 22.12
N ILE A 246 25.88 -13.99 22.94
CA ILE A 246 24.47 -13.56 22.77
C ILE A 246 24.31 -12.05 23.01
N LEU A 247 25.00 -11.50 24.01
CA LEU A 247 25.00 -10.07 24.34
C LEU A 247 25.63 -9.21 23.25
N GLU A 248 26.68 -9.72 22.59
CA GLU A 248 27.37 -9.05 21.49
C GLU A 248 26.47 -8.91 20.24
N TYR A 249 25.54 -9.86 20.03
CA TYR A 249 24.50 -9.76 19.00
C TYR A 249 23.30 -8.87 19.38
N LEU A 250 23.23 -8.36 20.62
CA LEU A 250 22.15 -7.44 21.02
C LEU A 250 22.54 -5.99 20.70
N PRO A 251 21.75 -5.26 19.89
CA PRO A 251 22.05 -3.87 19.56
C PRO A 251 21.98 -2.99 20.81
N GLY A 252 23.07 -2.26 21.09
CA GLY A 252 23.21 -1.39 22.27
C GLY A 252 24.37 -1.72 23.21
N ALA A 253 25.13 -2.79 22.95
CA ALA A 253 26.27 -3.21 23.78
C ALA A 253 27.53 -2.33 23.66
N GLY A 254 27.58 -1.37 22.73
CA GLY A 254 28.72 -0.48 22.51
C GLY A 254 28.32 0.99 22.37
N GLY A 255 28.89 1.86 23.22
CA GLY A 255 28.87 3.33 23.02
C GLY A 255 28.50 4.11 24.27
N GLY A 256 29.50 4.64 24.97
CA GLY A 256 29.38 5.35 26.24
C GLY A 256 28.63 6.69 26.20
N GLY A 257 28.09 7.08 27.36
CA GLY A 257 27.63 8.44 27.62
C GLY A 257 27.09 8.58 29.05
N ARG A 258 27.87 9.16 29.97
CA ARG A 258 27.53 9.35 31.40
C ARG A 258 26.41 10.38 31.65
N SER A 259 25.97 11.13 30.64
CA SER A 259 24.92 12.16 30.76
C SER A 259 23.52 11.56 30.97
N THR A 260 22.77 12.07 31.95
CA THR A 260 21.38 11.68 32.25
C THR A 260 20.40 11.94 31.10
N ILE A 261 20.67 12.97 30.28
CA ILE A 261 19.91 13.28 29.06
C ILE A 261 20.21 12.24 27.97
N GLY A 262 21.49 11.87 27.83
CA GLY A 262 21.93 10.79 26.93
C GLY A 262 21.32 9.43 27.29
N LYS A 263 21.23 9.11 28.60
CA LYS A 263 20.61 7.87 29.09
C LYS A 263 19.12 7.76 28.72
N ARG A 264 18.35 8.86 28.78
CA ARG A 264 16.93 8.86 28.36
C ARG A 264 16.76 8.64 26.86
N LEU A 265 17.63 9.25 26.05
CA LEU A 265 17.60 9.09 24.60
C LEU A 265 17.99 7.67 24.18
N LYS A 266 19.01 7.09 24.82
CA LYS A 266 19.38 5.67 24.70
C LYS A 266 18.21 4.75 25.05
N CYS A 267 17.50 5.01 26.15
CA CYS A 267 16.34 4.20 26.55
C CYS A 267 15.21 4.24 25.50
N LYS A 268 14.93 5.39 24.88
CA LYS A 268 13.94 5.50 23.78
C LYS A 268 14.31 4.70 22.53
N ASN A 269 15.60 4.45 22.30
CA ASN A 269 16.10 3.64 21.19
C ASN A 269 16.43 2.20 21.62
N CYS A 270 16.25 1.87 22.89
CA CYS A 270 16.48 0.54 23.42
C CYS A 270 15.51 -0.44 22.78
N PHE A 271 16.03 -1.60 22.45
CA PHE A 271 15.27 -2.64 21.79
C PHE A 271 14.07 -3.16 22.61
N ILE A 272 14.23 -3.37 23.92
CA ILE A 272 13.11 -3.70 24.83
C ILE A 272 12.00 -2.63 24.76
N PHE A 273 12.37 -1.35 24.67
CA PHE A 273 11.41 -0.26 24.60
C PHE A 273 10.68 -0.25 23.24
N LEU A 274 11.39 -0.50 22.14
CA LEU A 274 10.79 -0.59 20.80
C LEU A 274 9.83 -1.79 20.68
N GLU A 275 10.17 -2.94 21.25
CA GLU A 275 9.26 -4.10 21.28
C GLU A 275 8.00 -3.79 22.10
N HIS A 276 8.14 -3.10 23.23
CA HIS A 276 7.00 -2.65 24.02
C HIS A 276 6.07 -1.73 23.22
N GLN A 277 6.65 -0.77 22.49
CA GLN A 277 5.90 0.12 21.61
C GLN A 277 5.21 -0.64 20.47
N ARG A 278 5.86 -1.67 19.93
CA ARG A 278 5.28 -2.54 18.92
C ARG A 278 4.13 -3.38 19.47
N ILE A 279 4.21 -3.86 20.72
CA ILE A 279 3.09 -4.52 21.39
C ILE A 279 1.92 -3.55 21.58
N LYS A 280 2.17 -2.33 22.09
CA LYS A 280 1.12 -1.29 22.17
C LYS A 280 0.46 -1.04 20.81
N HIS A 281 1.26 -0.84 19.76
CA HIS A 281 0.76 -0.64 18.40
C HIS A 281 -0.08 -1.83 17.93
N ARG A 282 0.36 -3.08 18.14
CA ARG A 282 -0.39 -4.27 17.76
C ARG A 282 -1.78 -4.36 18.41
N TYR A 283 -1.90 -3.87 19.65
CA TYR A 283 -3.20 -3.83 20.35
C TYR A 283 -4.08 -2.65 19.90
N VAL A 284 -3.49 -1.52 19.54
CA VAL A 284 -4.24 -0.32 19.14
C VAL A 284 -4.56 -0.28 17.65
N ALA A 285 -3.74 -0.89 16.80
CA ALA A 285 -3.97 -0.98 15.35
C ALA A 285 -5.35 -1.54 14.98
N PRO A 286 -5.87 -2.64 15.55
CA PRO A 286 -7.22 -3.12 15.23
C PRO A 286 -8.33 -2.15 15.66
N LEU A 287 -8.07 -1.23 16.60
CA LEU A 287 -9.00 -0.17 17.00
C LEU A 287 -9.18 0.88 15.89
N SER A 288 -8.29 0.94 14.90
CA SER A 288 -8.42 1.86 13.76
C SER A 288 -9.69 1.61 12.95
N VAL A 289 -10.10 0.35 12.78
CA VAL A 289 -11.32 -0.01 12.03
C VAL A 289 -12.59 0.51 12.70
N PRO A 290 -12.91 0.16 13.96
CA PRO A 290 -14.10 0.70 14.62
C PRO A 290 -14.03 2.21 14.81
N LEU A 291 -12.82 2.79 14.93
CA LEU A 291 -12.66 4.25 14.99
C LEU A 291 -13.06 4.92 13.67
N VAL A 292 -12.63 4.39 12.52
CA VAL A 292 -13.02 4.92 11.21
C VAL A 292 -14.51 4.69 10.96
N VAL A 293 -15.03 3.49 11.24
CA VAL A 293 -16.47 3.19 11.07
C VAL A 293 -17.33 4.08 11.97
N GLY A 294 -16.95 4.24 13.24
CA GLY A 294 -17.63 5.13 14.18
C GLY A 294 -17.55 6.59 13.76
N ALA A 295 -16.42 7.05 13.22
CA ALA A 295 -16.29 8.40 12.67
C ALA A 295 -17.20 8.60 11.45
N PHE A 296 -17.28 7.63 10.53
CA PHE A 296 -18.18 7.70 9.38
C PHE A 296 -19.66 7.76 9.80
N TRP A 297 -20.03 6.99 10.82
CA TRP A 297 -21.38 7.01 11.37
C TRP A 297 -21.69 8.35 12.06
N PHE A 298 -20.76 8.86 12.88
CA PHE A 298 -20.94 10.12 13.59
C PHE A 298 -20.96 11.34 12.67
N PHE A 299 -20.12 11.37 11.64
CA PHE A 299 -20.02 12.47 10.66
C PHE A 299 -20.85 12.23 9.39
N GLN A 300 -21.83 11.33 9.43
CA GLN A 300 -22.60 10.95 8.24
C GLN A 300 -23.22 12.16 7.54
N GLU A 301 -23.91 13.03 8.28
CA GLU A 301 -24.57 14.21 7.69
C GLU A 301 -23.55 15.15 7.01
N THR A 302 -22.41 15.41 7.66
CA THR A 302 -21.35 16.25 7.09
C THR A 302 -20.74 15.61 5.83
N ILE A 303 -20.54 14.28 5.85
CA ILE A 303 -20.03 13.53 4.71
C ILE A 303 -21.03 13.60 3.55
N GLU A 304 -22.33 13.51 3.81
CA GLU A 304 -23.37 13.62 2.78
C GLU A 304 -23.44 15.02 2.17
N GLN A 305 -23.37 16.07 3.00
CA GLN A 305 -23.34 17.46 2.53
C GLN A 305 -22.09 17.77 1.70
N THR A 306 -20.92 17.30 2.14
CA THR A 306 -19.67 17.48 1.41
C THR A 306 -19.65 16.66 0.11
N TYR A 307 -20.19 15.45 0.12
CA TYR A 307 -20.39 14.66 -1.09
C TYR A 307 -21.31 15.37 -2.09
N ALA A 308 -22.46 15.86 -1.65
CA ALA A 308 -23.38 16.61 -2.51
C ALA A 308 -22.70 17.86 -3.11
N SER A 309 -21.95 18.60 -2.29
CA SER A 309 -21.18 19.77 -2.73
C SER A 309 -20.11 19.40 -3.75
N PHE A 310 -19.41 18.28 -3.53
CA PHE A 310 -18.42 17.74 -4.45
C PHE A 310 -19.03 17.34 -5.79
N CYS A 311 -20.19 16.67 -5.78
CA CYS A 311 -20.90 16.30 -7.01
C CYS A 311 -21.35 17.53 -7.80
N GLN A 312 -21.85 18.57 -7.14
CA GLN A 312 -22.19 19.84 -7.78
C GLN A 312 -20.96 20.54 -8.38
N TRP A 313 -19.85 20.57 -7.64
CA TRP A 313 -18.58 21.12 -8.12
C TRP A 313 -18.06 20.35 -9.34
N ALA A 314 -18.08 19.02 -9.30
CA ALA A 314 -17.69 18.16 -10.40
C ALA A 314 -18.59 18.38 -11.64
N ALA A 315 -19.90 18.49 -11.45
CA ALA A 315 -20.84 18.77 -12.54
C ALA A 315 -20.55 20.12 -13.22
N ARG A 316 -20.25 21.17 -12.45
CA ARG A 316 -19.84 22.47 -12.99
C ARG A 316 -18.51 22.39 -13.74
N GLY A 317 -17.56 21.62 -13.22
CA GLY A 317 -16.27 21.39 -13.89
C GLY A 317 -16.44 20.70 -15.25
N VAL A 318 -17.30 19.68 -15.32
CA VAL A 318 -17.64 19.01 -16.59
C VAL A 318 -18.32 19.97 -17.55
N GLN A 319 -19.25 20.80 -17.09
CA GLN A 319 -19.87 21.83 -17.93
C GLN A 319 -18.88 22.86 -18.47
N ALA A 320 -17.87 23.24 -17.68
CA ALA A 320 -16.87 24.20 -18.12
C ALA A 320 -15.93 23.64 -19.21
N VAL A 321 -15.74 22.32 -19.23
CA VAL A 321 -14.85 21.63 -20.19
C VAL A 321 -15.61 21.09 -21.40
N ALA A 322 -16.90 20.78 -21.25
CA ALA A 322 -17.73 20.31 -22.34
C ALA A 322 -18.14 21.47 -23.25
N PHE A 323 -17.79 21.38 -24.54
CA PHE A 323 -18.12 22.37 -25.57
C PHE A 323 -19.63 22.39 -25.97
N GLY A 324 -20.55 22.05 -25.07
CA GLY A 324 -21.99 22.03 -25.31
C GLY A 324 -22.84 21.96 -24.03
N GLN A 325 -24.16 22.14 -24.15
CA GLN A 325 -25.09 22.00 -23.03
C GLN A 325 -25.19 20.53 -22.60
N VAL A 326 -24.35 20.13 -21.65
CA VAL A 326 -24.44 18.83 -20.99
C VAL A 326 -25.65 18.83 -20.06
N ASN A 327 -26.53 17.84 -20.22
CA ASN A 327 -27.69 17.67 -19.36
C ASN A 327 -27.23 17.26 -17.94
N THR A 328 -27.11 18.25 -17.05
CA THR A 328 -26.62 18.05 -15.67
C THR A 328 -27.54 17.19 -14.82
N GLY A 329 -28.81 17.03 -15.21
CA GLY A 329 -29.75 16.14 -14.52
C GLY A 329 -29.27 14.69 -14.50
N VAL A 330 -28.75 14.21 -15.63
CA VAL A 330 -28.24 12.83 -15.77
C VAL A 330 -26.98 12.62 -14.94
N LEU A 331 -26.07 13.61 -14.93
CA LEU A 331 -24.86 13.56 -14.10
C LEU A 331 -25.20 13.58 -12.60
N HIS A 332 -26.19 14.38 -12.21
CA HIS A 332 -26.66 14.44 -10.83
C HIS A 332 -27.28 13.11 -10.40
N GLU A 333 -28.19 12.53 -11.19
CA GLU A 333 -28.79 11.22 -10.95
C GLU A 333 -27.72 10.12 -10.79
N THR A 334 -26.71 10.16 -11.65
CA THR A 334 -25.56 9.25 -11.67
C THR A 334 -24.76 9.32 -10.37
N PHE A 335 -24.46 10.53 -9.89
CA PHE A 335 -23.73 10.72 -8.63
C PHE A 335 -24.61 10.46 -7.39
N THR A 336 -25.92 10.64 -7.49
CA THR A 336 -26.86 10.28 -6.41
C THR A 336 -27.15 8.78 -6.35
N ASN A 337 -26.68 7.98 -7.32
CA ASN A 337 -26.84 6.53 -7.30
C ASN A 337 -26.24 5.96 -6.00
N PRO A 338 -27.02 5.18 -5.20
CA PRO A 338 -26.56 4.63 -3.94
C PRO A 338 -25.27 3.83 -4.06
N LEU A 339 -25.11 3.05 -5.14
CA LEU A 339 -23.95 2.20 -5.34
C LEU A 339 -22.68 3.03 -5.57
N VAL A 340 -22.77 4.09 -6.38
CA VAL A 340 -21.65 5.01 -6.63
C VAL A 340 -21.26 5.75 -5.36
N LYS A 341 -22.26 6.23 -4.60
CA LYS A 341 -22.06 6.85 -3.28
C LYS A 341 -21.33 5.89 -2.35
N TRP A 342 -21.80 4.65 -2.21
CA TRP A 342 -21.17 3.64 -1.34
C TRP A 342 -19.75 3.28 -1.78
N LEU A 343 -19.51 3.16 -3.08
CA LEU A 343 -18.17 2.89 -3.62
C LEU A 343 -17.20 4.04 -3.31
N PHE A 344 -17.64 5.28 -3.52
CA PHE A 344 -16.85 6.47 -3.20
C PHE A 344 -16.55 6.55 -1.69
N LEU A 345 -17.56 6.31 -0.85
CA LEU A 345 -17.39 6.25 0.60
C LEU A 345 -16.44 5.13 1.04
N ALA A 346 -16.50 3.96 0.39
CA ALA A 346 -15.57 2.87 0.66
C ALA A 346 -14.13 3.25 0.29
N CYS A 347 -13.90 3.91 -0.85
CA CYS A 347 -12.58 4.40 -1.23
C CYS A 347 -12.02 5.42 -0.21
N ILE A 348 -12.85 6.39 0.22
CA ILE A 348 -12.47 7.33 1.28
C ILE A 348 -12.22 6.60 2.60
N GLY A 349 -13.03 5.59 2.93
CA GLY A 349 -12.88 4.79 4.14
C GLY A 349 -11.53 4.06 4.20
N VAL A 350 -11.12 3.42 3.10
CA VAL A 350 -9.80 2.78 2.98
C VAL A 350 -8.67 3.80 3.10
N TYR A 351 -8.84 4.98 2.49
CA TYR A 351 -7.86 6.06 2.60
C TYR A 351 -7.75 6.55 4.06
N ALA A 352 -8.88 6.86 4.71
CA ALA A 352 -8.94 7.27 6.10
C ALA A 352 -8.30 6.23 7.03
N LEU A 353 -8.59 4.94 6.83
CA LEU A 353 -7.99 3.85 7.58
C LEU A 353 -6.46 3.84 7.47
N THR A 354 -5.94 4.06 6.25
CA THR A 354 -4.49 4.15 6.01
C THR A 354 -3.85 5.31 6.79
N TYR A 355 -4.51 6.46 6.84
CA TYR A 355 -4.01 7.62 7.61
C TYR A 355 -4.09 7.40 9.12
N VAL A 356 -5.16 6.79 9.61
CA VAL A 356 -5.30 6.46 11.04
C VAL A 356 -4.21 5.46 11.46
N LEU A 357 -3.95 4.43 10.65
CA LEU A 357 -2.85 3.50 10.90
C LEU A 357 -1.49 4.21 10.94
N ARG A 358 -1.21 5.08 9.95
CA ARG A 358 0.02 5.90 9.96
C ARG A 358 0.11 6.84 11.16
N PHE A 359 -1.01 7.38 11.62
CA PHE A 359 -1.06 8.21 12.80
C PHE A 359 -0.67 7.41 14.05
N TRP A 360 -1.20 6.18 14.20
CA TRP A 360 -0.78 5.28 15.27
C TRP A 360 0.71 4.94 15.20
N GLU A 361 1.23 4.64 14.00
CA GLU A 361 2.66 4.40 13.79
C GLU A 361 3.50 5.61 14.21
N TYR A 362 3.08 6.83 13.82
CA TYR A 362 3.76 8.06 14.19
C TYR A 362 3.77 8.26 15.71
N LEU A 363 2.63 8.07 16.38
CA LEU A 363 2.53 8.21 17.83
C LEU A 363 3.46 7.25 18.59
N PHE A 364 3.47 5.96 18.21
CA PHE A 364 4.24 4.95 18.95
C PHE A 364 5.73 4.90 18.57
N PHE A 365 6.09 5.08 17.29
CA PHE A 365 7.48 4.91 16.85
C PHE A 365 8.25 6.22 16.72
N LYS A 366 7.60 7.32 16.32
CA LYS A 366 8.26 8.63 16.19
C LYS A 366 8.13 9.44 17.48
N LEU A 367 6.91 9.61 17.99
CA LEU A 367 6.68 10.39 19.21
C LEU A 367 7.02 9.60 20.49
N LYS A 368 6.91 8.26 20.43
CA LYS A 368 7.25 7.32 21.50
C LYS A 368 6.47 7.55 22.80
N ILE A 369 5.15 7.73 22.65
CA ILE A 369 4.19 7.90 23.76
C ILE A 369 3.91 6.57 24.49
#